data_AF-A0A3D1R9Z2-F1
#
_entry.id   AF-A0A3D1R9Z2-F1
#
_cell.length_a   1.000
_cell.length_b   1.000
_cell.length_c   1.000
_cell.angle_alpha   90.00
_cell.angle_beta   90.00
_cell.angle_gamma   90.00
#
_symmetry.space_group_name_H-M   'P 1'
#
loop_
_entity.id
_entity.type
_entity.pdbx_description
1 polymer ?
#
loop_
_entity_poly.entity_id
_entity_poly.type
_entity_poly.pdbx_seq_one_letter_code
_entity_poly.pdbx_strand_id
1 'polypeptide(L)'
;MAEDLPRFVRRRRPAWEELGQLVERVGRDRLGLDDLARLDRLYRRATSDLALARAFFPGSDAYVFLNQLCARAYGAIYRRRPSKARALRRFVLHDFPGTFVAEIRFFWMALGLLLAGA
;
A
#
# COMPACT_ATOMS: atom_id res chain seq x y z
N MET A 1 7.51 36.77 -5.20
CA MET A 1 8.75 36.18 -4.64
C MET A 1 8.48 34.71 -4.40
N ALA A 2 9.26 33.81 -5.01
CA ALA A 2 9.19 32.39 -4.67
C ALA A 2 9.58 32.24 -3.19
N GLU A 3 8.74 31.57 -2.40
CA GLU A 3 9.03 31.27 -0.99
C GLU A 3 10.23 30.31 -0.93
N ASP A 4 11.14 30.46 0.03
CA ASP A 4 12.28 29.53 0.16
C ASP A 4 11.81 28.13 0.58
N LEU A 5 12.47 27.08 0.08
CA LEU A 5 12.13 25.69 0.35
C LEU A 5 11.97 25.37 1.86
N PRO A 6 12.85 25.80 2.78
CA PRO A 6 12.71 25.52 4.21
C PRO A 6 11.44 26.14 4.80
N ARG A 7 11.04 27.32 4.33
CA ARG A 7 9.84 28.02 4.80
C ARG A 7 8.58 27.34 4.28
N PHE A 8 8.58 26.93 3.02
CA PHE A 8 7.53 26.12 2.41
C PHE A 8 7.31 24.83 3.20
N VAL A 9 8.38 24.09 3.48
CA VAL A 9 8.32 22.83 4.24
C VAL A 9 7.79 23.09 5.64
N ARG A 10 8.40 24.02 6.41
CA ARG A 10 8.01 24.27 7.81
C ARG A 10 6.52 24.59 7.96
N ARG A 11 5.94 25.36 7.02
CA ARG A 11 4.53 25.76 7.08
C ARG A 11 3.56 24.63 6.77
N ARG A 12 3.94 23.68 5.90
CA ARG A 12 3.04 22.62 5.39
C ARG A 12 3.28 21.26 6.05
N ARG A 13 4.46 21.06 6.63
CA ARG A 13 4.88 19.83 7.32
C ARG A 13 3.85 19.29 8.33
N PRO A 14 3.20 20.12 9.19
CA PRO A 14 2.23 19.60 10.15
C PRO A 14 1.06 18.87 9.48
N ALA A 15 0.56 19.39 8.36
CA ALA A 15 -0.53 18.76 7.61
C ALA A 15 -0.08 17.45 6.92
N TRP A 16 1.18 17.39 6.49
CA TRP A 16 1.75 16.18 5.90
C TRP A 16 1.92 15.06 6.92
N GLU A 17 2.35 15.41 8.13
CA GLU A 17 2.50 14.47 9.24
C GLU A 17 1.15 13.92 9.69
N GLU A 18 0.14 14.79 9.80
CA GLU A 18 -1.23 14.41 10.11
C GLU A 18 -1.80 13.44 9.06
N LEU A 19 -1.60 13.72 7.77
CA LEU A 19 -1.98 12.81 6.69
C LEU A 19 -1.28 11.46 6.83
N GLY A 20 0.02 11.46 7.11
CA GLY A 20 0.81 10.25 7.29
C GLY A 20 0.28 9.38 8.44
N GLN A 21 -0.06 9.99 9.58
CA GLN A 21 -0.63 9.30 10.73
C GLN A 21 -1.99 8.69 10.40
N LEU A 22 -2.86 9.43 9.71
CA LEU A 22 -4.17 8.91 9.29
C LEU A 22 -4.01 7.73 8.33
N VAL A 23 -3.12 7.83 7.35
CA VAL A 23 -2.83 6.74 6.39
C VAL A 23 -2.37 5.46 7.09
N GLU A 24 -1.50 5.57 8.10
CA GLU A 24 -1.06 4.42 8.90
C GLU A 24 -2.23 3.79 9.69
N ARG A 25 -3.15 4.61 10.22
CA ARG A 25 -4.34 4.13 10.93
C ARG A 25 -5.33 3.39 10.02
N VAL A 26 -5.50 3.82 8.75
CA VAL A 26 -6.29 3.08 7.74
C VAL A 26 -5.77 1.65 7.59
N GLY A 27 -4.44 1.49 7.64
CA GLY A 27 -3.76 0.20 7.46
C GLY A 27 -4.07 -0.79 8.59
N ARG A 28 -4.28 -0.31 9.81
CA ARG A 28 -4.49 -1.13 11.02
C ARG A 28 -5.96 -1.30 11.35
N ASP A 29 -6.73 -0.22 11.43
CA ASP A 29 -8.10 -0.23 11.96
C ASP A 29 -9.17 0.02 10.88
N ARG A 30 -10.46 -0.06 11.27
CA ARG A 30 -11.56 0.51 10.47
C ARG A 30 -11.73 1.96 10.91
N LEU A 31 -11.51 2.90 9.98
CA LEU A 31 -11.72 4.32 10.26
C LEU A 31 -13.21 4.67 10.21
N GLY A 32 -13.60 5.63 11.05
CA GLY A 32 -14.92 6.25 10.97
C GLY A 32 -15.06 7.10 9.70
N LEU A 33 -16.31 7.45 9.35
CA LEU A 33 -16.62 8.32 8.22
C LEU A 33 -15.94 9.69 8.32
N ASP A 34 -15.87 10.27 9.52
CA ASP A 34 -15.25 11.57 9.76
C ASP A 34 -13.75 11.56 9.51
N ASP A 35 -13.07 10.49 9.92
CA ASP A 35 -11.63 10.30 9.68
C ASP A 35 -11.34 10.12 8.18
N LEU A 36 -12.22 9.40 7.45
CA LEU A 36 -12.14 9.27 5.99
C LEU A 36 -12.33 10.61 5.28
N ALA A 37 -13.30 11.42 5.71
CA ALA A 37 -13.50 12.76 5.16
C ALA A 37 -12.30 13.69 5.45
N ARG A 38 -11.71 13.58 6.64
CA ARG A 38 -10.49 14.31 7.01
C ARG A 38 -9.29 13.87 6.18
N LEU A 39 -9.14 12.56 5.96
CA LEU A 39 -8.11 11.97 5.10
C LEU A 39 -8.21 12.50 3.66
N ASP A 40 -9.40 12.53 3.05
CA ASP A 40 -9.58 13.05 1.68
C ASP A 40 -9.19 14.53 1.57
N ARG A 41 -9.61 15.36 2.54
CA ARG A 41 -9.25 16.79 2.56
C ARG A 41 -7.75 17.01 2.65
N LEU A 42 -7.06 16.28 3.54
CA LEU A 42 -5.61 16.38 3.69
C LEU A 42 -4.87 15.83 2.48
N TYR A 43 -5.38 14.77 1.87
CA TYR A 43 -4.82 14.20 0.64
C TYR A 43 -4.87 15.20 -0.51
N ARG A 44 -6.03 15.83 -0.76
CA ARG A 44 -6.17 16.88 -1.79
C ARG A 44 -5.17 18.01 -1.57
N ARG A 45 -5.03 18.48 -0.31
CA ARG A 45 -4.05 19.51 0.04
C ARG A 45 -2.61 19.06 -0.25
N ALA A 46 -2.24 17.85 0.13
CA ALA A 46 -0.91 17.30 -0.13
C ALA A 46 -0.62 17.14 -1.64
N THR A 47 -1.63 16.79 -2.46
CA THR A 47 -1.45 16.74 -3.92
C THR A 47 -1.23 18.11 -4.54
N SER A 48 -1.91 19.16 -4.02
CA SER A 48 -1.62 20.55 -4.41
C SER A 48 -0.20 20.96 -4.00
N ASP A 49 0.24 20.56 -2.80
CA ASP A 49 1.60 20.82 -2.32
C ASP A 49 2.65 20.11 -3.19
N LEU A 50 2.36 18.88 -3.64
CA LEU A 50 3.22 18.13 -4.56
C LEU A 50 3.33 18.84 -5.91
N ALA A 51 2.23 19.37 -6.45
CA ALA A 51 2.25 20.14 -7.69
C ALA A 51 3.13 21.40 -7.56
N LEU A 52 3.02 22.12 -6.44
CA LEU A 52 3.87 23.26 -6.12
C LEU A 52 5.35 22.84 -5.97
N ALA A 53 5.62 21.77 -5.23
CA ALA A 53 6.97 21.25 -5.04
C ALA A 53 7.60 20.79 -6.37
N ARG A 54 6.80 20.19 -7.26
CA ARG A 54 7.25 19.79 -8.60
C ARG A 54 7.59 21.00 -9.47
N ALA A 55 6.84 22.09 -9.37
CA ALA A 55 7.05 23.29 -10.19
C ALA A 55 8.22 24.16 -9.69
N PHE A 56 8.34 24.35 -8.38
CA PHE A 56 9.32 25.28 -7.79
C PHE A 56 10.56 24.61 -7.23
N PHE A 57 10.48 23.34 -6.82
CA PHE A 57 11.57 22.61 -6.17
C PHE A 57 11.76 21.19 -6.74
N PRO A 58 11.94 21.05 -8.07
CA PRO A 58 12.14 19.75 -8.69
C PRO A 58 13.37 19.04 -8.10
N GLY A 59 13.25 17.74 -7.82
CA GLY A 59 14.34 16.93 -7.26
C GLY A 59 14.65 17.16 -5.78
N SER A 60 13.93 18.06 -5.09
CA SER A 60 14.09 18.25 -3.65
C SER A 60 13.58 17.07 -2.82
N ASP A 61 14.11 16.91 -1.62
CA ASP A 61 13.62 15.93 -0.65
C ASP A 61 12.13 16.13 -0.33
N ALA A 62 11.67 17.38 -0.31
CA ALA A 62 10.27 17.71 -0.11
C ALA A 62 9.38 17.16 -1.23
N TYR A 63 9.82 17.27 -2.49
CA TYR A 63 9.13 16.69 -3.64
C TYR A 63 9.06 15.16 -3.54
N VAL A 64 10.20 14.51 -3.26
CA VAL A 64 10.27 13.04 -3.13
C VAL A 64 9.36 12.55 -1.99
N PHE A 65 9.44 13.21 -0.84
CA PHE A 65 8.62 12.90 0.33
C PHE A 65 7.12 13.04 0.03
N LEU A 66 6.70 14.16 -0.58
CA LEU A 66 5.30 14.41 -0.94
C LEU A 66 4.79 13.40 -1.95
N ASN A 67 5.61 13.01 -2.92
CA ASN A 67 5.26 12.01 -3.91
C ASN A 67 4.97 10.65 -3.25
N GLN A 68 5.85 10.21 -2.35
CA GLN A 68 5.66 8.97 -1.58
C GLN A 68 4.46 9.04 -0.64
N LEU A 69 4.25 10.19 0.02
CA LEU A 69 3.10 10.39 0.90
C LEU A 69 1.78 10.32 0.12
N CYS A 70 1.69 11.00 -1.03
CA CYS A 70 0.51 10.95 -1.89
C CYS A 70 0.24 9.54 -2.44
N ALA A 71 1.29 8.81 -2.83
CA ALA A 71 1.15 7.42 -3.29
C ALA A 71 0.59 6.50 -2.19
N ARG A 72 1.09 6.63 -0.95
CA ARG A 72 0.57 5.88 0.21
C ARG A 72 -0.88 6.25 0.53
N ALA A 73 -1.21 7.55 0.52
CA ALA A 73 -2.56 8.03 0.77
C ALA A 73 -3.57 7.55 -0.29
N TYR A 74 -3.19 7.59 -1.57
CA TYR A 74 -4.01 7.06 -2.66
C TYR A 74 -4.31 5.56 -2.46
N GLY A 75 -3.28 4.78 -2.07
CA GLY A 75 -3.44 3.37 -1.73
C GLY A 75 -4.32 3.13 -0.50
N ALA A 76 -4.43 4.08 0.43
CA ALA A 76 -5.29 3.95 1.60
C ALA A 76 -6.75 4.32 1.29
N ILE A 77 -6.98 5.33 0.45
CA ILE A 77 -8.32 5.82 0.07
C ILE A 77 -8.99 4.87 -0.94
N TYR A 78 -8.29 4.50 -2.01
CA TYR A 78 -8.91 3.82 -3.15
C TYR A 78 -8.72 2.30 -3.14
N ARG A 79 -7.77 1.77 -2.36
CA ARG A 79 -7.63 0.31 -2.24
C ARG A 79 -8.64 -0.20 -1.24
N ARG A 80 -9.80 -0.65 -1.76
CA ARG A 80 -10.72 -1.57 -1.06
C ARG A 80 -9.84 -2.63 -0.39
N ARG A 81 -10.04 -2.95 0.90
CA ARG A 81 -9.41 -4.13 1.53
C ARG A 81 -10.13 -5.39 1.00
N PRO A 82 -9.69 -6.14 -0.04
CA PRO A 82 -9.74 -7.57 0.11
C PRO A 82 -8.65 -7.84 1.13
N SER A 83 -9.05 -8.35 2.28
CA SER A 83 -8.12 -8.76 3.32
C SER A 83 -7.06 -9.68 2.68
N LYS A 84 -5.87 -9.14 2.39
CA LYS A 84 -4.79 -9.89 1.75
C LYS A 84 -4.41 -11.12 2.58
N ALA A 85 -4.60 -11.05 3.90
CA ALA A 85 -4.48 -12.18 4.81
C ALA A 85 -5.52 -13.29 4.56
N ARG A 86 -6.79 -12.95 4.30
CA ARG A 86 -7.86 -13.91 3.93
C ARG A 86 -7.69 -14.44 2.51
N ALA A 87 -7.19 -13.63 1.57
CA ALA A 87 -6.87 -14.08 0.22
C ALA A 87 -5.67 -15.05 0.22
N LEU A 88 -4.60 -14.73 0.96
CA LEU A 88 -3.44 -15.60 1.15
C LEU A 88 -3.82 -16.89 1.91
N ARG A 89 -4.62 -16.78 2.98
CA ARG A 89 -5.14 -17.94 3.72
C ARG A 89 -6.04 -18.83 2.84
N ARG A 90 -6.89 -18.24 1.98
CA ARG A 90 -7.71 -19.01 1.03
C ARG A 90 -6.85 -19.66 -0.05
N PHE A 91 -5.84 -18.96 -0.56
CA PHE A 91 -4.90 -19.51 -1.53
C PHE A 91 -4.11 -20.70 -0.95
N VAL A 92 -3.55 -20.56 0.26
CA VAL A 92 -2.78 -21.61 0.93
C VAL A 92 -3.66 -22.78 1.38
N LEU A 93 -4.87 -22.54 1.89
CA LEU A 93 -5.74 -23.60 2.43
C LEU A 93 -6.70 -24.23 1.41
N HIS A 94 -6.96 -23.60 0.27
CA HIS A 94 -7.98 -24.05 -0.69
C HIS A 94 -7.41 -24.28 -2.09
N ASP A 95 -6.66 -23.32 -2.66
CA ASP A 95 -6.13 -23.47 -4.03
C ASP A 95 -4.89 -24.39 -4.08
N PHE A 96 -4.06 -24.37 -3.03
CA PHE A 96 -2.85 -25.18 -2.93
C PHE A 96 -3.10 -26.71 -2.81
N PRO A 97 -3.96 -27.21 -1.90
CA PRO A 97 -4.18 -28.65 -1.79
C PRO A 97 -4.95 -29.24 -2.98
N GLY A 98 -5.81 -28.46 -3.64
CA GLY A 98 -6.56 -28.93 -4.82
C GLY A 98 -5.66 -29.25 -6.02
N THR A 99 -4.59 -28.48 -6.21
CA THR A 99 -3.64 -28.69 -7.31
C THR A 99 -2.67 -29.83 -7.00
N PHE A 100 -2.27 -30.01 -5.74
CA PHE A 100 -1.34 -31.05 -5.32
C PHE A 100 -1.97 -32.46 -5.36
N VAL A 101 -3.27 -32.58 -5.01
CA VAL A 101 -3.99 -33.87 -5.05
C VAL A 101 -4.34 -34.28 -6.48
N ALA A 102 -4.56 -33.33 -7.40
CA ALA A 102 -4.85 -33.62 -8.80
C ALA A 102 -3.68 -34.33 -9.51
N GLU A 103 -2.43 -33.98 -9.16
CA GLU A 103 -1.22 -34.48 -9.83
C GLU A 103 -0.54 -35.65 -9.10
N ILE A 104 -1.10 -36.13 -7.98
CA ILE A 104 -0.49 -37.18 -7.14
C ILE A 104 -0.30 -38.53 -7.87
N ARG A 105 -1.00 -38.71 -9.00
CA ARG A 105 -0.96 -39.90 -9.84
C ARG A 105 0.44 -40.14 -10.43
N PHE A 106 1.16 -39.09 -10.80
CA PHE A 106 2.53 -39.21 -11.33
C PHE A 106 3.56 -39.53 -10.23
N PHE A 107 3.35 -39.01 -9.02
CA PHE A 107 4.19 -39.31 -7.87
C PHE A 107 4.09 -40.78 -7.45
N TRP A 108 2.87 -41.34 -7.43
CA TRP A 108 2.66 -42.77 -7.17
C TRP A 108 3.24 -43.67 -8.26
N MET A 109 3.22 -43.23 -9.53
CA MET A 109 3.81 -43.99 -10.63
C MET A 109 5.33 -44.08 -10.52
N ALA A 110 5.99 -42.98 -10.14
CA ALA A 110 7.44 -42.95 -9.89
C ALA A 110 7.82 -43.78 -8.65
N LEU A 111 7.04 -43.71 -7.57
CA LEU A 111 7.26 -44.53 -6.37
C LEU A 111 7.07 -46.03 -6.65
N GLY A 112 6.05 -46.38 -7.44
CA GLY A 112 5.81 -47.76 -7.87
C GLY A 112 6.95 -48.31 -8.72
N LEU A 113 7.50 -47.50 -9.64
CA LEU A 113 8.69 -47.87 -10.42
C LEU A 113 9.93 -48.06 -9.54
N LEU A 114 10.13 -47.20 -8.53
CA LEU A 114 11.27 -47.31 -7.61
C LEU A 114 11.17 -48.57 -6.74
N LEU A 115 9.99 -48.88 -6.21
CA LEU A 115 9.76 -50.09 -5.39
C LEU A 115 9.73 -51.38 -6.20
N ALA A 116 9.31 -51.33 -7.47
CA ALA A 116 9.38 -52.48 -8.36
C ALA A 116 10.81 -52.75 -8.88
N GLY A 117 11.70 -51.75 -8.77
CA GLY A 117 13.11 -51.85 -9.11
C GLY A 117 14.07 -52.08 -7.94
N ALA A 118 13.56 -52.19 -6.71
CA ALA A 118 14.30 -52.51 -5.48
C ALA A 118 14.01 -53.94 -5.02
#